data_AF-A0A1M7F846-F1
#
_entry.id   AF-A0A1M7F846-F1
#
_cell.length_a   1.000
_cell.length_b   1.000
_cell.length_c   1.000
_cell.angle_alpha   90.00
_cell.angle_beta   90.00
_cell.angle_gamma   90.00
#
_symmetry.space_group_name_H-M   'P 1'
#
loop_
_entity.id
_entity.type
_entity.pdbx_description
1 polymer ?
#
loop_
_entity_poly.entity_id
_entity_poly.type
_entity_poly.pdbx_seq_one_letter_code
_entity_poly.pdbx_strand_id
1 'polypeptide(L)'
;MMKRYITILIAFSVTFVLFYFVTFTATHEFHDCTGADCTICHELQLMNQIEKLLQGMLTTIVFGIVLLIVKRIHIDDSYGYILKRNPIDDKVRMDD
;
A
#
# COMPACT_ATOMS: atom_id res chain seq x y z
N MET A 1 15.73 -20.80 13.32
CA MET A 1 15.36 -21.50 12.05
C MET A 1 13.85 -21.61 11.87
N MET A 2 13.09 -22.18 12.81
CA MET A 2 11.63 -22.38 12.68
C MET A 2 10.82 -21.11 12.33
N LYS A 3 11.17 -19.94 12.88
CA LYS A 3 10.49 -18.68 12.58
C LYS A 3 10.47 -18.33 11.09
N ARG A 4 11.59 -18.56 10.37
CA ARG A 4 11.68 -18.30 8.93
C ARG A 4 10.80 -19.24 8.11
N TYR A 5 10.76 -20.52 8.47
CA TYR A 5 9.88 -21.50 7.81
C TYR A 5 8.40 -21.18 8.00
N ILE A 6 8.01 -20.79 9.22
CA ILE A 6 6.63 -20.38 9.51
C ILE A 6 6.28 -19.13 8.70
N THR A 7 7.16 -18.13 8.63
CA THR A 7 6.94 -16.94 7.80
C THR A 7 6.78 -17.27 6.32
N ILE A 8 7.62 -18.14 5.77
CA ILE A 8 7.52 -18.57 4.36
C ILE A 8 6.20 -19.32 4.13
N LEU A 9 5.81 -20.21 5.04
CA LEU A 9 4.57 -20.98 4.93
C LEU A 9 3.34 -20.06 4.97
N ILE A 10 3.33 -19.08 5.88
CA ILE A 10 2.27 -18.06 5.94
C ILE A 10 2.26 -17.21 4.67
N ALA A 11 3.42 -16.76 4.19
CA ALA A 11 3.49 -15.97 2.96
C ALA A 11 2.96 -16.77 1.76
N PHE A 12 3.33 -18.06 1.67
CA PHE A 12 2.84 -18.96 0.64
C PHE A 12 1.33 -19.18 0.74
N SER A 13 0.80 -19.45 1.93
CA SER A 13 -0.64 -19.67 2.12
C SER A 13 -1.45 -18.41 1.78
N VAL A 14 -0.99 -17.23 2.20
CA VAL A 14 -1.61 -15.96 1.84
C VAL A 14 -1.58 -15.75 0.32
N THR A 15 -0.44 -16.01 -0.32
CA THR A 15 -0.32 -15.87 -1.79
C THR A 15 -1.25 -16.84 -2.51
N PHE A 16 -1.34 -18.08 -2.04
CA PHE A 16 -2.25 -19.08 -2.60
C PHE A 16 -3.71 -18.68 -2.47
N VAL A 17 -4.11 -18.15 -1.30
CA VAL A 17 -5.48 -17.65 -1.06
C VAL A 17 -5.80 -16.47 -1.98
N LEU A 18 -4.88 -15.51 -2.12
CA LEU A 18 -5.06 -14.37 -3.03
C LEU A 18 -5.13 -14.82 -4.50
N PHE A 19 -4.31 -15.80 -4.89
CA PHE A 19 -4.36 -16.35 -6.24
C PHE A 19 -5.70 -17.05 -6.52
N TYR A 20 -6.15 -17.90 -5.60
CA TYR A 20 -7.45 -18.54 -5.67
C TYR A 20 -8.60 -17.53 -5.73
N PHE A 21 -8.51 -16.45 -4.96
CA PHE A 21 -9.49 -15.38 -4.97
C PHE A 21 -9.64 -14.75 -6.36
N VAL A 22 -8.52 -14.39 -7.00
CA VAL A 22 -8.53 -13.80 -8.35
C VAL A 22 -9.07 -14.77 -9.39
N THR A 23 -8.67 -16.06 -9.33
CA THR A 23 -9.15 -17.06 -10.29
C THR A 23 -10.62 -17.39 -10.10
N PHE A 24 -11.11 -17.43 -8.86
CA PHE A 24 -12.54 -17.61 -8.57
C PHE A 24 -13.36 -16.48 -9.21
N THR A 25 -13.01 -15.22 -8.93
CA THR A 25 -13.69 -14.06 -9.52
C THR A 25 -13.66 -14.12 -11.04
N ALA A 26 -12.50 -14.34 -11.67
CA ALA A 26 -12.38 -14.36 -13.13
C ALA A 26 -13.18 -15.49 -13.81
N THR A 27 -13.27 -16.65 -13.17
CA THR A 27 -14.01 -17.79 -13.73
C THR A 27 -15.51 -17.70 -13.52
N HIS A 28 -15.94 -17.05 -12.44
CA HIS A 28 -17.35 -16.96 -12.04
C HIS A 28 -17.98 -15.60 -12.36
N GLU A 29 -17.23 -14.65 -12.93
CA GLU A 29 -17.76 -13.37 -13.41
C GLU A 29 -18.77 -13.57 -14.55
N PHE A 30 -18.50 -14.50 -15.46
CA PHE A 30 -19.40 -14.90 -16.55
C PHE A 30 -20.06 -16.23 -16.22
N HIS A 31 -21.04 -16.21 -15.33
CA HIS A 31 -21.86 -17.37 -15.01
C HIS A 31 -23.28 -17.21 -15.54
N ASP A 32 -23.97 -18.33 -15.75
CA ASP A 32 -25.37 -18.33 -16.15
C ASP A 32 -26.23 -17.95 -14.93
N CYS A 33 -26.60 -16.68 -14.87
CA CYS A 33 -27.28 -16.12 -13.72
C CYS A 33 -28.75 -16.58 -13.72
N THR A 34 -29.12 -17.35 -12.69
CA THR A 34 -30.47 -17.88 -12.50
C THR A 34 -31.44 -16.87 -11.87
N GLY A 35 -30.99 -15.62 -11.64
CA GLY A 35 -31.77 -14.55 -11.02
C GLY A 35 -31.48 -14.37 -9.53
N ALA A 36 -32.50 -14.07 -8.74
CA ALA A 36 -32.37 -13.58 -7.36
C ALA A 36 -31.68 -14.55 -6.39
N ASP A 37 -31.76 -15.86 -6.65
CA ASP A 37 -31.19 -16.91 -5.79
C ASP A 37 -29.86 -17.48 -6.32
N CYS A 38 -29.16 -16.73 -7.18
CA CYS A 38 -27.87 -17.18 -7.69
C CYS A 38 -26.80 -17.13 -6.59
N THR A 39 -26.34 -18.30 -6.15
CA THR A 39 -25.29 -18.44 -5.12
C THR A 39 -23.98 -17.81 -5.55
N ILE A 40 -23.64 -17.89 -6.84
CA ILE A 40 -22.42 -17.31 -7.41
C ILE A 40 -22.45 -15.79 -7.29
N CYS A 41 -23.57 -15.14 -7.59
CA CYS A 41 -23.74 -13.69 -7.39
C CYS A 41 -23.53 -13.28 -5.92
N HIS A 42 -24.04 -14.06 -4.98
CA HIS A 42 -23.87 -13.77 -3.55
C HIS A 42 -22.40 -13.88 -3.11
N GLU A 43 -21.73 -14.95 -3.51
CA GLU A 43 -20.31 -15.15 -3.22
C GLU A 43 -19.45 -14.07 -3.87
N LEU A 44 -19.71 -13.72 -5.13
CA LEU A 44 -19.00 -12.66 -5.85
C LEU A 44 -19.19 -11.29 -5.20
N GLN A 45 -20.39 -11.00 -4.69
CA GLN A 45 -20.65 -9.76 -3.95
C GLN A 45 -19.83 -9.69 -2.65
N LEU A 46 -19.78 -10.77 -1.88
CA LEU A 46 -18.95 -10.86 -0.68
C LEU A 46 -17.47 -10.68 -1.03
N MET A 47 -17.00 -11.36 -2.08
CA MET A 47 -15.63 -11.26 -2.55
C MET A 47 -15.28 -9.82 -2.97
N ASN A 48 -16.16 -9.14 -3.70
CA ASN A 48 -15.96 -7.74 -4.12
C ASN A 48 -15.85 -6.77 -2.92
N GLN A 49 -16.59 -7.03 -1.82
CA GLN A 49 -16.41 -6.24 -0.59
C GLN A 49 -15.04 -6.45 0.05
N ILE A 50 -14.56 -7.70 0.09
CA ILE A 50 -13.22 -8.03 0.58
C ILE A 50 -12.15 -7.37 -0.28
N GLU A 51 -12.32 -7.39 -1.62
CA GLU A 51 -11.39 -6.75 -2.55
C GLU A 51 -11.28 -5.24 -2.30
N LYS A 52 -12.42 -4.54 -2.14
CA LYS A 52 -12.43 -3.11 -1.85
C LYS A 52 -11.73 -2.78 -0.54
N LEU A 53 -11.92 -3.59 0.50
CA LEU A 53 -11.22 -3.42 1.77
C LEU A 53 -9.71 -3.60 1.60
N LEU A 54 -9.28 -4.65 0.89
CA LEU A 54 -7.87 -4.92 0.64
C LEU A 54 -7.21 -3.78 -0.16
N GLN A 55 -7.87 -3.29 -1.21
CA GLN A 55 -7.42 -2.13 -1.98
C GLN A 55 -7.33 -0.87 -1.11
N GLY A 56 -8.31 -0.62 -0.24
CA GLY A 56 -8.29 0.48 0.73
C GLY A 56 -7.10 0.41 1.70
N MET A 57 -6.77 -0.79 2.20
CA MET A 57 -5.61 -0.98 3.07
C MET A 57 -4.29 -0.76 2.31
N LEU A 58 -4.16 -1.31 1.10
CA LEU A 58 -2.94 -1.15 0.29
C LEU A 58 -2.70 0.33 -0.07
N THR A 59 -3.74 1.04 -0.50
CA THR A 59 -3.65 2.46 -0.88
C THR A 59 -3.24 3.34 0.30
N THR A 60 -3.82 3.13 1.49
CA THR A 60 -3.46 3.90 2.69
C THR A 60 -2.02 3.64 3.14
N ILE A 61 -1.56 2.38 3.09
CA ILE A 61 -0.18 2.02 3.41
C ILE A 61 0.80 2.67 2.43
N VAL A 62 0.54 2.55 1.12
CA VAL A 62 1.40 3.14 0.08
C VAL A 62 1.46 4.65 0.23
N PHE A 63 0.31 5.31 0.42
CA PHE A 63 0.25 6.75 0.63
C PHE A 63 1.04 7.18 1.89
N GLY A 64 0.90 6.45 2.99
CA GLY A 64 1.66 6.70 4.22
C GLY A 64 3.18 6.58 4.00
N ILE A 65 3.64 5.55 3.30
CA ILE A 65 5.06 5.37 2.97
C ILE A 65 5.57 6.53 2.12
N VAL A 66 4.83 6.94 1.10
CA VAL A 66 5.20 8.07 0.23
C VAL A 66 5.34 9.35 1.05
N LEU A 67 4.38 9.66 1.92
CA LEU A 67 4.46 10.83 2.80
C LEU A 67 5.67 10.78 3.74
N LEU A 68 6.01 9.61 4.27
CA LEU A 68 7.19 9.44 5.10
C LEU A 68 8.48 9.71 4.31
N ILE A 69 8.58 9.22 3.08
CA ILE A 69 9.74 9.46 2.20
C ILE A 69 9.86 10.96 1.87
N VAL A 70 8.76 11.60 1.45
CA VAL A 70 8.73 13.03 1.13
C VAL A 70 9.13 13.88 2.34
N LYS A 71 8.61 13.55 3.53
CA LYS A 71 8.97 14.23 4.76
C LYS A 71 10.47 14.09 5.07
N ARG A 72 11.04 12.90 4.87
CA ARG A 72 12.48 12.68 5.08
C ARG A 72 13.32 13.53 4.13
N ILE A 73 12.97 13.56 2.84
CA ILE A 73 13.67 14.37 1.83
C ILE A 73 13.62 15.85 2.20
N HIS A 74 12.44 16.38 2.56
CA HIS A 74 12.31 17.79 2.95
C HIS A 74 13.10 18.15 4.20
N ILE A 75 13.18 17.24 5.18
CA ILE A 75 13.99 17.43 6.37
C ILE A 75 15.47 17.47 6.01
N ASP A 76 15.95 16.53 5.20
CA ASP A 76 17.35 16.47 4.76
C ASP A 76 17.74 17.72 3.94
N ASP A 77 16.87 18.16 3.02
CA ASP A 77 17.08 19.37 2.23
C ASP A 77 17.13 20.64 3.11
N SER A 78 16.24 20.72 4.10
CA SER A 78 16.23 21.82 5.09
C SER A 78 17.53 21.86 5.92
N TYR A 79 18.02 20.70 6.38
CA TYR A 79 19.32 20.63 7.07
C TYR A 79 20.48 21.04 6.15
N GLY A 80 20.47 20.61 4.89
CA GLY A 80 21.46 21.00 3.90
C GLY A 80 21.48 22.51 3.65
N TYR A 81 20.31 23.14 3.56
CA TYR A 81 20.17 24.58 3.42
C TYR A 81 20.70 25.33 4.64
N ILE A 82 20.36 24.89 5.86
CA ILE A 82 20.81 25.51 7.10
C ILE A 82 22.34 25.41 7.25
N LEU A 83 22.94 24.26 6.96
CA LEU A 83 24.39 24.05 7.10
C LEU A 83 25.22 24.82 6.05
N LYS A 84 24.64 25.08 4.87
CA LYS A 84 25.30 25.84 3.80
C LYS A 84 25.21 27.36 3.98
N ARG A 85 24.28 27.82 4.83
CA ARG A 85 24.04 29.24 5.08
C ARG A 85 25.25 29.89 5.74
N ASN A 86 25.79 30.92 5.12
CA ASN A 86 26.85 31.74 5.69
C ASN A 86 26.34 33.18 5.93
N PRO A 87 27.01 34.00 6.77
CA PRO A 87 26.60 35.37 7.05
C PRO A 87 26.58 36.30 5.81
N ILE A 88 27.32 35.92 4.76
CA ILE A 88 27.41 36.66 3.49
C ILE A 88 26.12 36.47 2.68
N ASP A 89 25.55 35.26 2.66
CA ASP A 89 24.26 34.94 2.03
C ASP A 89 23.10 35.69 2.70
N ASP A 90 23.18 35.88 4.02
CA ASP A 90 22.19 36.66 4.78
C ASP A 90 22.40 38.18 4.69
N LYS A 91 23.38 38.64 3.90
CA LYS A 91 23.74 40.07 3.70
C LYS A 91 23.83 40.84 5.02
N VAL A 92 24.30 40.19 6.08
CA VAL A 92 24.47 40.84 7.37
C VAL A 92 25.61 41.84 7.23
N ARG A 93 25.35 43.11 7.55
CA ARG A 93 26.36 44.16 7.54
C ARG A 93 27.37 43.83 8.64
N MET A 94 28.62 43.55 8.26
CA MET A 94 29.74 43.53 9.20
C MET A 94 30.10 44.99 9.45
N ASP A 95 29.51 45.54 10.51
CA ASP A 95 29.96 46.81 11.07
C ASP A 95 31.02 46.46 12.12
N ASP A 96 32.23 46.98 11.90
CA ASP A 96 33.42 46.80 12.75
C ASP A 96 33.25 47.47 14.13
#